data_AF-A0A4Q1CZI9-F1
#
_entry.id   AF-A0A4Q1CZI9-F1
#
_cell.length_a   1.000
_cell.length_b   1.000
_cell.length_c   1.000
_cell.angle_alpha   90.00
_cell.angle_beta   90.00
_cell.angle_gamma   90.00
#
_symmetry.space_group_name_H-M   'P 1'
#
loop_
_entity.id
_entity.type
_entity.pdbx_description
1 polymer ?
#
loop_
_entity_poly.entity_id
_entity_poly.type
_entity_poly.pdbx_seq_one_letter_code
_entity_poly.pdbx_strand_id
1 'polypeptide(L)' 'MNSLNIYTKLETLPANLKQEVSDFIDFLMQRSSSKKKKIVPQFGSAKGKIKMSSDFDAPIDDFKEYM' A
#
# COMPACT_ATOMS: atom_id res chain seq x y z
N MET A 1 -12.40 -6.62 27.59
CA MET A 1 -12.73 -5.26 28.06
C MET A 1 -14.22 -5.04 27.83
N ASN A 2 -15.01 -4.82 28.88
CA ASN A 2 -16.43 -4.50 28.72
C ASN A 2 -16.59 -3.10 28.10
N SER A 3 -17.37 -3.00 27.03
CA SER A 3 -17.67 -1.74 26.32
C SER A 3 -18.23 -0.65 27.23
N LEU A 4 -19.03 -1.03 28.24
CA LEU A 4 -19.60 -0.11 29.24
C LEU A 4 -18.53 0.69 30.01
N ASN A 5 -17.37 0.11 30.30
CA ASN A 5 -16.34 0.75 31.13
C ASN A 5 -15.56 1.83 30.35
N ILE A 6 -15.51 1.73 29.01
CA ILE A 6 -14.92 2.76 28.15
C ILE A 6 -15.83 3.99 28.11
N TYR A 7 -17.14 3.78 27.99
CA TYR A 7 -18.10 4.87 27.81
C TYR A 7 -18.18 5.75 29.06
N THR A 8 -18.19 5.15 30.25
CA THR A 8 -18.17 5.90 31.51
C THR A 8 -16.91 6.75 31.66
N LYS A 9 -15.74 6.21 31.29
CA LYS A 9 -14.47 6.97 31.30
C LYS A 9 -14.48 8.14 30.30
N LEU A 10 -15.05 7.93 29.11
CA LEU A 10 -15.24 8.98 28.10
C LEU A 10 -16.17 10.10 28.56
N GLU A 11 -17.21 9.79 29.34
CA GLU A 11 -18.11 10.81 29.88
C GLU A 11 -17.43 11.67 30.96
N THR A 12 -16.58 11.07 31.80
CA THR A 12 -15.85 11.80 32.86
C THR A 12 -14.72 12.71 32.36
N LEU A 13 -14.32 12.58 31.10
CA LEU A 13 -13.23 13.37 30.54
C LEU A 13 -13.71 14.79 30.14
N PRO A 14 -12.87 15.83 30.33
CA PRO A 14 -13.14 17.17 29.81
C PRO A 14 -13.10 17.19 28.28
N ALA A 15 -13.80 18.16 27.67
CA ALA A 15 -14.05 18.21 26.23
C ALA A 15 -12.76 18.16 25.37
N ASN A 16 -11.66 18.76 25.84
CA ASN A 16 -10.38 18.74 25.15
C ASN A 16 -9.79 17.32 25.04
N LEU A 17 -9.91 16.51 26.10
CA LEU A 17 -9.39 15.13 26.10
C LEU A 17 -10.29 14.18 25.31
N LYS A 18 -11.59 14.47 25.20
CA LYS A 18 -12.48 13.69 24.32
C LYS A 18 -12.05 13.79 22.87
N GLN A 19 -11.61 14.98 22.44
CA GLN A 19 -11.10 15.19 21.09
C GLN A 19 -9.83 14.37 20.85
N GLU A 20 -8.86 14.42 21.77
CA GLU A 20 -7.64 13.62 21.68
C GLU A 20 -7.91 12.11 21.61
N VAL A 21 -8.90 11.63 22.36
CA VAL A 21 -9.29 10.21 22.31
C VAL A 21 -9.94 9.85 20.97
N SER A 22 -10.79 10.73 20.42
CA SER A 22 -11.35 10.55 19.07
C SER A 22 -10.25 10.46 18.03
N ASP A 23 -9.32 11.42 18.02
CA ASP A 23 -8.20 11.47 17.09
C ASP A 23 -7.30 10.23 17.23
N PHE A 24 -7.11 9.73 18.45
CA PHE A 24 -6.34 8.53 18.72
C PHE A 24 -7.05 7.25 18.22
N ILE A 25 -8.38 7.17 18.35
CA ILE A 25 -9.15 6.06 17.77
C ILE A 25 -9.02 6.07 16.25
N ASP A 26 -9.15 7.22 15.61
CA ASP A 26 -8.97 7.37 14.17
C ASP A 26 -7.55 6.98 13.73
N PHE A 27 -6.54 7.40 14.50
CA PHE A 27 -5.16 6.99 14.29
C PHE A 27 -4.96 5.47 14.40
N LEU A 28 -5.54 4.81 15.41
CA LEU A 28 -5.45 3.36 15.59
C LEU A 28 -6.19 2.61 14.48
N MET A 29 -7.34 3.10 14.03
CA MET A 29 -8.06 2.56 12.88
C MET A 29 -7.23 2.69 11.60
N GLN A 30 -6.61 3.86 11.37
CA GLN A 30 -5.74 4.08 10.23
C GLN A 30 -4.50 3.18 10.27
N ARG A 31 -3.87 3.00 11.45
CA ARG A 31 -2.69 2.15 11.63
C ARG A 31 -2.99 0.67 11.46
N SER A 32 -4.13 0.21 11.96
CA SER A 32 -4.58 -1.18 11.81
C SER A 32 -5.06 -1.50 10.39
N SER A 33 -5.55 -0.49 9.66
CA SER A 33 -5.78 -0.59 8.22
C SER A 33 -4.43 -0.69 7.50
N SER A 34 -3.88 -1.90 7.43
CA SER A 34 -2.67 -2.19 6.67
C SER A 34 -2.94 -1.87 5.20
N LYS A 35 -2.63 -0.66 4.78
CA LYS A 35 -2.57 -0.33 3.36
C LYS A 35 -1.50 -1.24 2.78
N LYS A 36 -1.92 -2.33 2.12
CA LYS A 36 -1.04 -3.25 1.42
C LYS A 36 -0.12 -2.38 0.57
N LYS A 37 1.15 -2.27 0.97
CA LYS A 37 2.12 -1.49 0.20
C LYS A 37 2.12 -2.11 -1.19
N LYS A 38 1.72 -1.33 -2.19
CA LYS A 38 1.77 -1.78 -3.59
C LYS A 38 3.21 -2.20 -3.84
N ILE A 39 3.41 -3.44 -4.26
CA ILE A 39 4.74 -3.93 -4.61
C ILE A 39 5.12 -3.19 -5.89
N VAL A 40 6.04 -2.23 -5.77
CA VAL A 40 6.59 -1.51 -6.91
C VAL A 40 7.89 -2.22 -7.31
N PRO A 41 8.02 -2.68 -8.56
CA PRO A 41 9.26 -3.29 -9.02
C PRO A 41 10.41 -2.28 -8.92
N GLN A 42 11.51 -2.71 -8.33
CA GLN A 42 12.73 -1.90 -8.22
C GLN A 42 13.65 -2.17 -9.41
N PHE A 43 14.59 -1.24 -9.66
CA PHE A 43 15.63 -1.43 -10.67
C PHE A 43 16.35 -2.77 -10.46
N GLY A 44 16.51 -3.55 -11.52
CA GLY A 44 17.12 -4.88 -11.46
C GLY A 44 16.21 -6.02 -10.97
N SER A 45 14.93 -5.78 -10.68
CA SER A 45 13.96 -6.83 -10.29
C SER A 45 13.82 -7.99 -11.29
N ALA A 46 14.18 -7.75 -12.56
CA ALA A 46 14.21 -8.74 -13.63
C ALA A 46 15.63 -9.13 -14.09
N LYS A 47 16.70 -8.73 -13.38
CA LYS A 47 18.08 -9.03 -13.77
C LYS A 47 18.31 -10.54 -13.85
N GLY A 48 18.79 -11.01 -15.00
CA GLY A 48 19.04 -12.44 -15.26
C GLY A 48 17.79 -13.28 -15.55
N LYS A 49 16.59 -12.70 -15.51
CA LYS A 49 15.34 -13.41 -15.85
C LYS A 49 15.00 -13.36 -17.34
N ILE A 50 15.53 -12.37 -18.06
CA ILE A 50 15.31 -12.18 -19.49
C ILE A 50 16.59 -12.59 -20.21
N LYS A 51 16.45 -13.51 -21.17
CA LYS A 51 17.52 -13.87 -22.10
C LYS A 51 17.13 -13.33 -23.47
N MET A 52 17.98 -12.50 -24.05
CA MET A 52 17.82 -11.98 -25.40
C MET A 52 18.43 -12.98 -26.38
N SER A 53 17.72 -13.29 -27.46
CA SER A 53 18.26 -14.10 -28.54
C SER A 53 19.28 -13.29 -29.35
N SER A 54 20.22 -13.98 -30.00
CA SER A 54 21.26 -13.33 -30.82
C SER A 54 20.72 -12.65 -32.08
N ASP A 55 19.50 -12.98 -32.49
CA ASP A 55 18.78 -12.47 -33.66
C ASP A 55 17.69 -11.45 -33.29
N PHE A 56 17.70 -10.89 -32.08
CA PHE A 56 16.67 -9.95 -31.63
C PHE A 56 16.51 -8.72 -32.54
N ASP A 57 17.61 -8.22 -33.08
CA ASP A 57 17.62 -7.07 -33.99
C ASP A 57 17.37 -7.46 -35.47
N ALA A 58 17.15 -8.75 -35.75
CA ALA A 58 16.90 -9.20 -37.11
C ALA A 58 15.54 -8.68 -37.62
N PRO A 59 15.45 -8.30 -38.91
CA PRO A 59 14.19 -7.88 -39.48
C PRO A 59 13.18 -9.03 -39.44
N ILE A 60 11.98 -8.75 -38.94
CA ILE A 60 10.88 -9.70 -38.93
C ILE A 60 10.18 -9.63 -40.29
N ASP A 61 10.11 -10.76 -41.00
CA ASP A 61 9.53 -10.83 -42.35
C ASP A 61 8.08 -10.29 -42.39
N ASP A 62 7.29 -10.57 -41.35
CA ASP A 62 5.90 -10.11 -41.20
C ASP A 62 5.76 -8.59 -41.02
N PHE A 63 6.85 -7.88 -40.71
CA PHE A 63 6.87 -6.42 -40.56
C PHE A 63 7.46 -5.69 -41.78
N LYS A 64 7.91 -6.41 -42.81
CA LYS A 64 8.48 -5.80 -44.03
C LYS A 64 7.50 -4.91 -44.79
N GLU A 65 6.20 -5.18 -44.70
CA GLU A 65 5.16 -4.37 -45.35
C GLU A 65 4.96 -3.00 -44.65
N TYR A 66 5.46 -2.83 -43.42
CA TYR A 66 5.29 -1.63 -42.60
C TYR A 66 6.57 -0.79 -42.42
N MET A 67 7.72 -1.25 -42.93
CA MET A 67 9.03 -0.57 -42.89
C MET A 67 9.37 0.01 -44.26
#